data_AF-A0A6B3R7H3-F1
#
_entry.id   AF-A0A6B3R7H3-F1
#
_cell.length_a   1.000
_cell.length_b   1.000
_cell.length_c   1.000
_cell.angle_alpha   90.00
_cell.angle_beta   90.00
_cell.angle_gamma   90.00
#
_symmetry.space_group_name_H-M   'P 1'
#
loop_
_entity.id
_entity.type
_entity.pdbx_description
1 polymer ?
#
loop_
_entity_poly.entity_id
_entity_poly.type
_entity_poly.pdbx_seq_one_letter_code
_entity_poly.pdbx_strand_id
1 'polypeptide(L)'
;MNKILTYILIFLTFSCVDKKNKTETQTSLTEQSETEISDSEKTKKTIFDKVFRKINEIEYFKNYENGISSVINYDERRWEYVFVEMVNDNKRIVILEKIVETGKPEKKYQILDTIHINNFKENEFTSFGVCQNNGNADSRIFTIIERTENDFDLEYFSKIKSAWKANLKTKKIEKMTEINGIMCMNESYGI
;
A
#
# COMPACT_ATOMS: atom_id res chain seq x y z
N MET A 1 44.44 49.01 -12.31
CA MET A 1 43.26 49.89 -12.09
C MET A 1 42.05 49.02 -11.79
N ASN A 2 41.53 49.19 -10.57
CA ASN A 2 40.21 48.85 -10.03
C ASN A 2 39.49 47.59 -10.51
N LYS A 3 39.43 46.58 -9.63
CA LYS A 3 38.16 45.90 -9.32
C LYS A 3 38.11 45.61 -7.81
N ILE A 4 37.58 46.58 -7.06
CA ILE A 4 37.03 46.37 -5.73
C ILE A 4 35.66 45.73 -5.95
N LEU A 5 35.45 44.51 -5.46
CA LEU A 5 34.12 43.93 -5.35
C LEU A 5 33.88 43.58 -3.89
N THR A 6 33.27 44.54 -3.20
CA THR A 6 32.78 44.47 -1.83
C THR A 6 31.55 43.56 -1.80
N TYR A 7 31.60 42.44 -1.10
CA TYR A 7 30.39 41.70 -0.72
C TYR A 7 30.02 42.06 0.71
N ILE A 8 28.90 42.76 0.83
CA ILE A 8 28.27 43.18 2.09
C ILE A 8 27.61 41.95 2.73
N LEU A 9 28.09 41.54 3.91
CA LEU A 9 27.40 40.60 4.79
C LEU A 9 26.23 41.34 5.47
N ILE A 10 25.00 40.96 5.13
CA ILE A 10 23.81 41.42 5.86
C ILE A 10 23.51 40.37 6.94
N PHE A 11 23.92 40.67 8.17
CA PHE A 11 23.43 40.01 9.39
C PHE A 11 22.04 40.59 9.71
N LEU A 12 20.98 39.80 9.53
CA LEU A 12 19.67 40.10 10.10
C LEU A 12 19.58 39.45 11.48
N THR A 13 20.02 40.16 12.51
CA THR A 13 19.72 39.85 13.91
C THR A 13 18.35 40.42 14.24
N PHE A 14 17.31 39.58 14.24
CA PHE A 14 16.08 39.88 14.97
C PHE A 14 16.26 39.43 16.42
N SER A 15 16.63 40.39 17.26
CA SER A 15 16.51 40.31 18.71
C SER A 15 15.29 41.11 19.18
N CYS A 16 14.75 40.67 20.31
CA CYS A 16 13.78 41.34 21.20
C CYS A 16 12.29 41.11 20.87
N VAL A 17 11.40 40.81 21.81
CA VAL A 17 11.51 40.72 23.27
C VAL A 17 10.27 39.97 23.80
N ASP A 18 10.48 39.17 24.84
CA ASP A 18 9.45 38.52 25.66
C ASP A 18 8.48 39.54 26.30
N LYS A 19 7.18 39.22 26.31
CA LYS A 19 6.24 39.80 27.29
C LYS A 19 5.43 38.71 27.98
N LYS A 20 5.99 38.27 29.11
CA LYS A 20 5.27 37.70 30.26
C LYS A 20 4.28 38.73 30.79
N ASN A 21 3.04 38.32 31.02
CA ASN A 21 2.23 38.85 32.13
C ASN A 21 1.76 37.65 32.96
N LYS A 22 2.38 37.51 34.14
CA LYS A 22 1.85 36.73 35.26
C LYS A 22 0.88 37.62 36.02
N THR A 23 -0.23 37.05 36.48
CA THR A 23 -0.92 37.52 37.68
C THR A 23 -1.15 36.30 38.56
N GLU A 24 -0.59 36.38 39.77
CA GLU A 24 -0.68 35.42 40.87
C GLU A 24 -2.11 35.41 41.44
N THR A 25 -2.74 34.24 41.54
CA THR A 25 -2.85 33.38 42.74
C THR A 25 -3.76 33.96 43.82
N GLN A 26 -4.92 33.33 43.99
CA GLN A 26 -5.50 33.09 45.32
C GLN A 26 -5.93 31.63 45.40
N THR A 27 -5.25 30.91 46.27
CA THR A 27 -5.48 29.51 46.64
C THR A 27 -6.58 29.46 47.70
N SER A 28 -7.53 28.55 47.54
CA SER A 28 -8.32 27.99 48.65
C SER A 28 -8.45 26.50 48.41
N LEU A 29 -7.83 25.72 49.31
CA LEU A 29 -8.04 24.28 49.51
C LEU A 29 -9.55 24.05 49.76
N THR A 30 -10.21 23.02 49.24
CA THR A 30 -10.24 21.59 49.63
C THR A 30 -11.23 20.98 48.60
N GLU A 31 -11.06 19.81 47.99
CA GLU A 31 -11.19 18.48 48.57
C GLU A 31 -11.00 17.46 47.43
N GLN A 32 -10.32 16.37 47.71
CA GLN A 32 -9.96 15.33 46.75
C GLN A 32 -11.20 14.57 46.26
N SER A 33 -11.33 14.44 44.95
CA SER A 33 -11.98 13.30 44.31
C SER A 33 -11.06 12.87 43.18
N GLU A 34 -10.24 11.86 43.47
CA GLU A 34 -9.58 11.05 42.46
C GLU A 34 -10.69 10.35 41.66
N THR A 35 -11.13 10.98 40.57
CA THR A 35 -11.76 10.23 39.50
C THR A 35 -10.63 9.74 38.62
N GLU A 36 -10.33 8.45 38.78
CA GLU A 36 -9.42 7.67 37.96
C GLU A 36 -9.54 8.08 36.49
N ILE A 37 -8.44 8.60 35.97
CA ILE A 37 -8.21 8.69 34.54
C ILE A 37 -8.18 7.24 34.07
N SER A 38 -9.33 6.76 33.60
CA SER A 38 -9.45 5.50 32.87
C SER A 38 -8.39 5.52 31.79
N ASP A 39 -7.39 4.64 31.96
CA ASP A 39 -6.37 4.35 30.97
C ASP A 39 -7.04 4.28 29.60
N SER A 40 -6.73 5.27 28.76
CA SER A 40 -7.15 5.26 27.37
C SER A 40 -6.72 3.90 26.81
N GLU A 41 -7.67 3.07 26.40
CA GLU A 41 -7.38 1.85 25.68
C GLU A 41 -6.37 2.21 24.59
N LYS A 42 -5.12 1.73 24.74
CA LYS A 42 -4.15 1.77 23.64
C LYS A 42 -4.75 0.92 22.54
N THR A 43 -5.53 1.54 21.65
CA THR A 43 -6.06 0.89 20.45
C THR A 43 -4.88 0.25 19.74
N LYS A 44 -4.83 -1.09 19.80
CA LYS A 44 -3.75 -1.88 19.22
C LYS A 44 -3.74 -1.61 17.72
N LYS A 45 -2.76 -0.84 17.25
CA LYS A 45 -2.61 -0.53 15.83
C LYS A 45 -2.59 -1.82 15.02
N THR A 46 -3.52 -1.92 14.08
CA THR A 46 -3.60 -3.05 13.15
C THR A 46 -2.51 -2.91 12.08
N ILE A 47 -2.35 -3.93 11.23
CA ILE A 47 -1.46 -3.83 10.06
C ILE A 47 -1.93 -2.74 9.07
N PHE A 48 -3.22 -2.41 9.06
CA PHE A 48 -3.84 -1.40 8.18
C PHE A 48 -3.53 0.04 8.60
N ASP A 49 -3.19 0.25 9.87
CA ASP A 49 -2.86 1.57 10.43
C ASP A 49 -1.38 1.95 10.24
N LYS A 50 -0.58 1.06 9.64
CA LYS A 50 0.86 1.24 9.46
C LYS A 50 1.16 1.86 8.11
N VAL A 51 2.06 2.85 8.12
CA VAL A 51 2.70 3.39 6.93
C VAL A 51 4.16 2.93 6.94
N PHE A 52 4.58 2.25 5.89
CA PHE A 52 5.87 1.56 5.80
C PHE A 52 6.55 1.86 4.47
N ARG A 53 7.83 1.53 4.38
CA ARG A 53 8.55 1.58 3.10
C ARG A 53 8.65 0.20 2.46
N LYS A 54 8.93 -0.82 3.27
CA LYS A 54 8.98 -2.22 2.85
C LYS A 54 7.99 -3.03 3.66
N ILE A 55 7.23 -3.90 3.00
CA ILE A 55 6.18 -4.71 3.64
C ILE A 55 6.72 -5.60 4.77
N ASN A 56 7.97 -6.06 4.67
CA ASN A 56 8.65 -6.87 5.69
C ASN A 56 8.98 -6.09 6.98
N GLU A 57 8.80 -4.76 7.01
CA GLU A 57 8.84 -3.96 8.25
C GLU A 57 7.64 -4.27 9.17
N ILE A 58 6.58 -4.85 8.62
CA ILE A 58 5.42 -5.30 9.38
C ILE A 58 5.68 -6.75 9.80
N GLU A 59 5.83 -6.97 11.11
CA GLU A 59 6.14 -8.29 11.72
C GLU A 59 5.26 -9.44 11.20
N TYR A 60 3.99 -9.16 10.87
CA TYR A 60 3.06 -10.14 10.30
C TYR A 60 3.58 -10.82 9.01
N PHE A 61 4.33 -10.09 8.18
CA PHE A 61 4.83 -10.58 6.88
C PHE A 61 6.29 -11.03 6.92
N LYS A 62 6.95 -11.04 8.08
CA LYS A 62 8.39 -11.30 8.21
C LYS A 62 8.85 -12.66 7.67
N ASN A 63 7.97 -13.65 7.71
CA ASN A 63 8.24 -15.00 7.21
C ASN A 63 7.75 -15.22 5.77
N TYR A 64 7.32 -14.17 5.08
CA TYR A 64 6.95 -14.24 3.68
C TYR A 64 8.03 -13.61 2.81
N GLU A 65 8.22 -14.20 1.64
CA GLU A 65 9.04 -13.66 0.56
C GLU A 65 8.21 -12.74 -0.33
N ASN A 66 8.86 -11.81 -1.04
CA ASN A 66 8.19 -10.97 -2.01
C ASN A 66 7.89 -11.81 -3.26
N GLY A 67 6.62 -11.86 -3.67
CA GLY A 67 6.20 -12.38 -4.97
C GLY A 67 6.14 -11.27 -6.03
N ILE A 68 5.18 -11.38 -6.93
CA ILE A 68 4.96 -10.36 -7.95
C ILE A 68 4.27 -9.12 -7.38
N SER A 69 4.44 -7.98 -8.05
CA SER A 69 3.70 -6.77 -7.74
C SER A 69 3.34 -6.01 -9.02
N SER A 70 2.22 -5.29 -9.00
CA SER A 70 1.79 -4.50 -10.16
C SER A 70 1.04 -3.25 -9.72
N VAL A 71 1.39 -2.13 -10.35
CA VAL A 71 0.68 -0.86 -10.16
C VAL A 71 -0.68 -0.95 -10.86
N ILE A 72 -1.73 -0.53 -10.18
CA ILE A 72 -3.07 -0.45 -10.77
C ILE A 72 -3.16 0.83 -11.59
N ASN A 73 -3.10 0.68 -12.92
CA ASN A 73 -3.33 1.75 -13.90
C ASN A 73 -4.72 1.63 -14.53
N TYR A 74 -5.69 2.39 -14.01
CA TYR A 74 -7.08 2.32 -14.43
C TYR A 74 -7.74 3.71 -14.41
N ASP A 75 -8.52 4.03 -15.45
CA ASP A 75 -9.44 5.19 -15.50
C ASP A 75 -8.73 6.55 -15.30
N GLU A 76 -7.60 6.75 -15.99
CA GLU A 76 -6.75 7.95 -15.95
C GLU A 76 -6.27 8.36 -14.54
N ARG A 77 -6.50 7.51 -13.54
CA ARG A 77 -6.10 7.81 -12.16
C ARG A 77 -4.59 7.77 -12.05
N ARG A 78 -4.09 8.65 -11.19
CA ARG A 78 -2.71 8.61 -10.73
C ARG A 78 -2.39 7.19 -10.24
N TRP A 79 -1.16 6.76 -10.49
CA TRP A 79 -0.57 5.50 -10.01
C TRP A 79 -0.53 5.48 -8.48
N GLU A 80 -1.70 5.24 -7.87
CA GLU A 80 -1.97 5.41 -6.44
C GLU A 80 -2.09 4.09 -5.70
N TYR A 81 -2.32 2.99 -6.42
CA TYR A 81 -2.61 1.69 -5.84
C TYR A 81 -1.73 0.61 -6.47
N VAL A 82 -1.39 -0.39 -5.67
CA VAL A 82 -0.52 -1.50 -6.06
C VAL A 82 -1.09 -2.80 -5.51
N PHE A 83 -1.05 -3.85 -6.32
CA PHE A 83 -1.14 -5.21 -5.80
C PHE A 83 0.26 -5.73 -5.49
N VAL A 84 0.41 -6.33 -4.31
CA VAL A 84 1.65 -7.00 -3.89
C VAL A 84 1.32 -8.42 -3.47
N GLU A 85 2.12 -9.37 -3.92
CA GLU A 85 2.05 -10.76 -3.48
C GLU A 85 3.13 -11.02 -2.43
N MET A 86 2.73 -11.68 -1.34
CA MET A 86 3.63 -12.24 -0.36
C MET A 86 3.52 -13.76 -0.39
N VAL A 87 4.65 -14.45 -0.48
CA VAL A 87 4.75 -15.89 -0.73
C VAL A 87 5.33 -16.61 0.49
N ASN A 88 4.71 -17.71 0.90
CA ASN A 88 5.27 -18.63 1.88
C ASN A 88 4.78 -20.04 1.55
N ASP A 89 5.66 -20.90 1.04
CA ASP A 89 5.34 -22.25 0.57
C ASP A 89 4.12 -22.27 -0.38
N ASN A 90 3.03 -22.92 0.03
CA ASN A 90 1.76 -23.02 -0.69
C ASN A 90 0.73 -21.96 -0.26
N LYS A 91 1.17 -20.90 0.42
CA LYS A 91 0.35 -19.77 0.85
C LYS A 91 0.74 -18.53 0.06
N ARG A 92 -0.27 -17.76 -0.30
CA ARG A 92 -0.13 -16.43 -0.88
C ARG A 92 -0.95 -15.45 -0.05
N ILE A 93 -0.42 -14.26 0.12
CA ILE A 93 -1.20 -13.11 0.55
C ILE A 93 -1.13 -12.08 -0.56
N VAL A 94 -2.28 -11.76 -1.15
CA VAL A 94 -2.40 -10.64 -2.06
C VAL A 94 -2.82 -9.42 -1.26
N ILE A 95 -2.06 -8.34 -1.37
CA ILE A 95 -2.20 -7.13 -0.61
C ILE A 95 -2.57 -6.01 -1.58
N LEU A 96 -3.65 -5.28 -1.26
CA LEU A 96 -3.95 -4.01 -1.91
C LEU A 96 -3.31 -2.90 -1.09
N GLU A 97 -2.35 -2.20 -1.68
CA GLU A 97 -1.65 -1.09 -1.05
C GLU A 97 -2.04 0.25 -1.68
N LYS A 98 -2.03 1.30 -0.86
CA LYS A 98 -2.03 2.69 -1.32
C LYS A 98 -0.61 3.24 -1.29
N ILE A 99 -0.19 3.86 -2.38
CA ILE A 99 1.02 4.69 -2.45
C ILE A 99 0.75 6.00 -1.69
N VAL A 100 1.57 6.26 -0.68
CA VAL A 100 1.54 7.47 0.15
C VAL A 100 2.63 8.41 -0.32
N GLU A 101 2.22 9.53 -0.91
CA GLU A 101 3.11 10.64 -1.25
C GLU A 101 3.61 11.31 0.04
N THR A 102 4.94 11.44 0.18
CA THR A 102 5.56 12.04 1.37
C THR A 102 6.32 13.34 1.09
N GLY A 103 6.28 13.83 -0.15
CA GLY A 103 7.12 14.93 -0.62
C GLY A 103 8.61 14.58 -0.73
N LYS A 104 8.99 13.32 -0.48
CA LYS A 104 10.33 12.77 -0.67
C LYS A 104 10.37 11.85 -1.89
N PRO A 105 11.56 11.57 -2.46
CA PRO A 105 11.70 10.65 -3.59
C PRO A 105 11.19 9.25 -3.26
N GLU A 106 11.35 8.84 -2.00
CA GLU A 106 10.98 7.52 -1.52
C GLU A 106 9.48 7.47 -1.20
N LYS A 107 8.76 6.64 -1.96
CA LYS A 107 7.34 6.36 -1.70
C LYS A 107 7.19 5.50 -0.45
N LYS A 108 6.13 5.75 0.29
CA LYS A 108 5.67 4.88 1.39
C LYS A 108 4.36 4.24 0.99
N TYR A 109 3.95 3.22 1.73
CA TYR A 109 2.78 2.42 1.42
C TYR A 109 1.92 2.25 2.66
N GLN A 110 0.63 2.01 2.44
CA GLN A 110 -0.35 1.64 3.45
C GLN A 110 -1.18 0.47 2.94
N ILE A 111 -1.37 -0.56 3.76
CA ILE A 111 -2.24 -1.69 3.42
C ILE A 111 -3.70 -1.24 3.54
N LEU A 112 -4.49 -1.55 2.51
CA LEU A 112 -5.93 -1.29 2.47
C LEU A 112 -6.75 -2.56 2.72
N ASP A 113 -6.29 -3.67 2.15
CA ASP A 113 -6.96 -4.96 2.24
C ASP A 113 -6.00 -6.11 1.94
N THR A 114 -6.34 -7.30 2.42
CA THR A 114 -5.58 -8.52 2.14
C THR A 114 -6.49 -9.68 1.76
N ILE A 115 -6.05 -10.53 0.83
CA ILE A 115 -6.66 -11.81 0.52
C ILE A 115 -5.64 -12.91 0.80
N HIS A 116 -6.05 -13.87 1.62
CA HIS A 116 -5.26 -15.04 1.96
C HIS A 116 -5.68 -16.21 1.08
N ILE A 117 -4.74 -16.74 0.33
CA ILE A 117 -4.93 -17.93 -0.52
C ILE A 117 -4.04 -19.00 0.06
N ASN A 118 -4.65 -20.10 0.50
CA ASN A 118 -3.94 -21.27 1.00
C ASN A 118 -4.06 -22.41 0.00
N ASN A 119 -3.16 -23.39 0.10
CA ASN A 119 -3.16 -24.59 -0.74
C ASN A 119 -2.93 -24.30 -2.23
N PHE A 120 -2.05 -23.35 -2.52
CA PHE A 120 -1.54 -23.09 -3.86
C PHE A 120 -0.83 -24.35 -4.41
N LYS A 121 -1.20 -24.79 -5.60
CA LYS A 121 -0.53 -25.93 -6.26
C LYS A 121 0.71 -25.49 -7.02
N GLU A 122 1.61 -26.43 -7.29
CA GLU A 122 2.85 -26.16 -8.04
C GLU A 122 2.60 -25.65 -9.46
N ASN A 123 1.48 -26.06 -10.08
CA ASN A 123 1.08 -25.60 -11.41
C ASN A 123 0.20 -24.34 -11.38
N GLU A 124 0.00 -23.71 -10.23
CA GLU A 124 -0.78 -22.48 -10.11
C GLU A 124 0.12 -21.25 -9.97
N PHE A 125 -0.31 -20.11 -10.52
CA PHE A 125 0.37 -18.82 -10.37
C PHE A 125 -0.64 -17.67 -10.33
N THR A 126 -0.24 -16.55 -9.74
CA THR A 126 -1.02 -15.30 -9.77
C THR A 126 -0.66 -14.45 -10.98
N SER A 127 -1.64 -13.78 -11.58
CA SER A 127 -1.42 -12.75 -12.61
C SER A 127 -2.03 -11.42 -12.15
N PHE A 128 -1.23 -10.35 -12.16
CA PHE A 128 -1.60 -9.02 -11.65
C PHE A 128 -1.52 -7.97 -12.75
N GLY A 129 -2.53 -7.11 -12.86
CA GLY A 129 -2.43 -5.86 -13.61
C GLY A 129 -2.45 -5.98 -15.15
N VAL A 130 -2.34 -7.19 -15.69
CA VAL A 130 -2.30 -7.48 -17.14
C VAL A 130 -3.51 -8.32 -17.59
N CYS A 131 -4.64 -8.15 -16.92
CA CYS A 131 -5.88 -8.86 -17.22
C CYS A 131 -6.88 -7.96 -17.95
N GLN A 132 -7.74 -8.61 -18.74
CA GLN A 132 -8.89 -8.01 -19.40
C GLN A 132 -10.18 -8.68 -18.92
N ASN A 133 -11.29 -7.94 -18.99
CA ASN A 133 -12.62 -8.43 -18.76
C ASN A 133 -13.50 -8.12 -19.98
N ASN A 134 -13.94 -9.16 -20.67
CA ASN A 134 -14.72 -9.06 -21.91
C ASN A 134 -14.03 -8.15 -22.94
N GLY A 135 -12.73 -8.36 -23.15
CA GLY A 135 -11.91 -7.62 -24.11
C GLY A 135 -11.44 -6.22 -23.66
N ASN A 136 -11.83 -5.77 -22.46
CA ASN A 136 -11.40 -4.47 -21.93
C ASN A 136 -10.31 -4.66 -20.88
N ALA A 137 -9.16 -3.99 -21.05
CA ALA A 137 -8.08 -4.01 -20.07
C ALA A 137 -8.58 -3.49 -18.69
N ASP A 138 -8.26 -4.23 -17.63
CA ASP A 138 -8.66 -3.89 -16.27
C ASP A 138 -7.58 -4.33 -15.28
N SER A 139 -6.61 -3.44 -15.04
CA SER A 139 -5.48 -3.71 -14.14
C SER A 139 -5.90 -3.86 -12.67
N ARG A 140 -7.17 -3.63 -12.33
CA ARG A 140 -7.69 -3.86 -10.96
C ARG A 140 -7.96 -5.33 -10.71
N ILE A 141 -7.89 -6.18 -11.73
CA ILE A 141 -8.13 -7.61 -11.62
C ILE A 141 -6.81 -8.31 -11.30
N PHE A 142 -6.88 -9.26 -10.37
CA PHE A 142 -5.90 -10.32 -10.28
C PHE A 142 -6.57 -11.69 -10.33
N THR A 143 -5.82 -12.68 -10.79
CA THR A 143 -6.32 -14.03 -10.99
C THR A 143 -5.38 -15.06 -10.40
N ILE A 144 -5.92 -16.24 -10.08
CA ILE A 144 -5.14 -17.49 -10.01
C ILE A 144 -5.40 -18.24 -11.31
N ILE A 145 -4.32 -18.69 -11.93
CA ILE A 145 -4.29 -19.42 -13.18
C ILE A 145 -3.66 -20.77 -12.92
N GLU A 146 -4.28 -21.83 -13.43
CA GLU A 146 -3.71 -23.17 -13.41
C GLU A 146 -3.06 -23.43 -14.78
N ARG A 147 -1.73 -23.57 -14.79
CA ARG A 147 -0.94 -23.80 -15.99
C ARG A 147 -0.96 -25.27 -16.36
N THR A 148 -1.10 -25.55 -17.65
CA THR A 148 -0.88 -26.84 -18.28
C THR A 148 0.40 -26.84 -19.10
N GLU A 149 0.92 -28.02 -19.44
CA GLU A 149 2.15 -28.16 -20.25
C GLU A 149 2.08 -27.46 -21.60
N ASN A 150 0.87 -27.23 -22.13
CA ASN A 150 0.66 -26.59 -23.44
C ASN A 150 0.51 -25.07 -23.36
N ASP A 151 0.57 -24.48 -22.16
CA ASP A 151 0.23 -23.06 -21.97
C ASP A 151 1.42 -22.11 -22.16
N PHE A 152 2.64 -22.62 -22.42
CA PHE A 152 3.84 -21.78 -22.59
C PHE A 152 3.78 -20.88 -23.84
N ASP A 153 3.13 -21.37 -24.91
CA ASP A 153 2.98 -20.66 -26.19
C ASP A 153 1.67 -19.85 -26.30
N LEU A 154 0.92 -19.70 -25.20
CA LEU A 154 -0.30 -18.89 -25.22
C LEU A 154 0.04 -17.42 -25.03
N GLU A 155 -0.46 -16.54 -25.90
CA GLU A 155 -0.40 -15.09 -25.69
C GLU A 155 -1.27 -14.65 -24.49
N TYR A 156 -2.38 -15.36 -24.26
CA TYR A 156 -3.30 -15.11 -23.16
C TYR A 156 -3.69 -16.39 -22.45
N PHE A 157 -3.71 -16.32 -21.12
CA PHE A 157 -4.33 -17.32 -20.28
C PHE A 157 -5.83 -17.02 -20.14
N SER A 158 -6.68 -17.94 -20.57
CA SER A 158 -8.15 -17.84 -20.45
C SER A 158 -8.75 -18.86 -19.46
N LYS A 159 -7.98 -19.87 -19.05
CA LYS A 159 -8.37 -20.85 -18.03
C LYS A 159 -8.16 -20.29 -16.63
N ILE A 160 -8.99 -19.33 -16.26
CA ILE A 160 -8.93 -18.67 -14.96
C ILE A 160 -9.59 -19.55 -13.90
N LYS A 161 -8.86 -19.88 -12.82
CA LYS A 161 -9.39 -20.67 -11.71
C LYS A 161 -10.21 -19.81 -10.75
N SER A 162 -9.71 -18.62 -10.45
CA SER A 162 -10.41 -17.64 -9.63
C SER A 162 -9.91 -16.23 -9.94
N ALA A 163 -10.80 -15.25 -9.76
CA ALA A 163 -10.48 -13.85 -9.97
C ALA A 163 -11.02 -12.99 -8.83
N TRP A 164 -10.31 -11.91 -8.57
CA TRP A 164 -10.69 -10.85 -7.66
C TRP A 164 -10.46 -9.51 -8.33
N LYS A 165 -11.16 -8.50 -7.85
CA LYS A 165 -11.07 -7.14 -8.36
C LYS A 165 -10.94 -6.14 -7.22
N ALA A 166 -9.97 -5.24 -7.34
CA ALA A 166 -9.87 -4.10 -6.46
C ALA A 166 -10.99 -3.10 -6.74
N ASN A 167 -11.83 -2.88 -5.75
CA ASN A 167 -12.77 -1.77 -5.72
C ASN A 167 -12.10 -0.57 -5.07
N LEU A 168 -11.57 0.33 -5.91
CA LEU A 168 -10.81 1.50 -5.46
C LEU A 168 -11.66 2.52 -4.69
N LYS A 169 -13.00 2.44 -4.79
CA LYS A 169 -13.92 3.30 -4.03
C LYS A 169 -14.07 2.78 -2.60
N THR A 170 -14.30 1.49 -2.43
CA THR A 170 -14.43 0.85 -1.10
C THR A 170 -13.08 0.50 -0.48
N LYS A 171 -12.00 0.55 -1.28
CA LYS A 171 -10.63 0.16 -0.91
C LYS A 171 -10.55 -1.31 -0.49
N LYS A 172 -11.34 -2.16 -1.15
CA LYS A 172 -11.45 -3.59 -0.88
C LYS A 172 -11.12 -4.44 -2.10
N ILE A 173 -10.68 -5.67 -1.84
CA ILE A 173 -10.52 -6.71 -2.84
C ILE A 173 -11.79 -7.57 -2.80
N GLU A 174 -12.52 -7.59 -3.91
CA GLU A 174 -13.80 -8.25 -4.03
C GLU A 174 -13.66 -9.48 -4.93
N LYS A 175 -14.13 -10.65 -4.46
CA LYS A 175 -14.13 -11.87 -5.26
C LYS A 175 -15.10 -11.70 -6.43
N MET A 176 -14.67 -12.07 -7.63
CA MET A 176 -15.53 -12.07 -8.80
C MET A 176 -16.29 -13.40 -8.87
N THR A 177 -17.61 -13.33 -9.07
CA THR A 177 -18.46 -14.51 -9.26
C THR A 177 -18.45 -14.97 -10.72
N GLU A 178 -18.46 -14.01 -11.65
CA GLU A 178 -18.38 -14.25 -13.08
C GLU A 178 -16.94 -14.04 -13.54
N ILE A 179 -16.29 -15.15 -13.93
CA ILE A 179 -14.91 -15.14 -14.46
C ILE A 179 -14.86 -15.50 -15.95
N ASN A 180 -16.00 -15.85 -16.54
CA ASN A 180 -16.14 -16.05 -17.98
C ASN A 180 -15.86 -14.72 -18.69
N GLY A 181 -14.86 -14.71 -19.58
CA GLY A 181 -14.42 -13.49 -20.26
C GLY A 181 -13.22 -12.79 -19.61
N ILE A 182 -12.70 -13.31 -18.50
CA ILE A 182 -11.39 -12.89 -17.99
C ILE A 182 -10.29 -13.59 -18.77
N MET A 183 -9.34 -12.81 -19.26
CA MET A 183 -8.11 -13.30 -19.86
C MET A 183 -6.95 -12.47 -19.31
N CYS A 184 -5.79 -13.08 -19.09
CA CYS A 184 -4.61 -12.36 -18.65
C CYS A 184 -3.45 -12.62 -19.61
N MET A 185 -2.72 -11.55 -19.92
CA MET A 185 -1.58 -11.62 -20.83
C MET A 185 -0.49 -12.53 -20.27
N ASN A 186 0.09 -13.36 -21.11
CA ASN A 186 1.31 -14.08 -20.81
C ASN A 186 2.50 -13.19 -21.15
N GLU A 187 3.10 -12.57 -20.13
CA GLU A 187 4.25 -11.67 -20.31
C GLU A 187 5.50 -12.38 -20.84
N SER A 188 5.54 -13.72 -20.84
CA SER A 188 6.63 -14.52 -21.41
C SER A 188 6.38 -14.99 -22.84
N TYR A 189 5.22 -14.68 -23.43
CA TYR A 189 4.91 -15.10 -24.78
C TYR A 189 5.88 -14.48 -25.80
N GLY A 190 6.52 -15.32 -26.62
CA GLY A 190 7.43 -14.90 -27.68
C GLY A 190 8.86 -14.55 -27.25
N ILE A 191 9.22 -14.82 -25.99
CA ILE A 191 10.60 -14.74 -25.45
C ILE A 191 11.26 -16.12 -25.56
#